data_AF-A0A0F9GR72-F1
#
_entry.id   AF-A0A0F9GR72-F1
#
_cell.length_a   1.000
_cell.length_b   1.000
_cell.length_c   1.000
_cell.angle_alpha   90.00
_cell.angle_beta   90.00
_cell.angle_gamma   90.00
#
_symmetry.space_group_name_H-M   'P 1'
#
loop_
_entity.id
_entity.type
_entity.pdbx_description
1 polymer ?
#
loop_
_entity_poly.entity_id
_entity_poly.type
_entity_poly.pdbx_seq_one_letter_code
_entity_poly.pdbx_strand_id
1 'polypeptide(L)'
;GKIVIDLFWNRFCLTSDVEAQRVRDVSSEFGNDVILNEFSAVDQRILQQYGISRRIYVNGKIIDVGPEIEKTKLREAIKNALNKLD
;
A
#
# COMPACT_ATOMS: atom_id res chain seq x y z
N GLY A 1 -1.31 16.14 -9.44
CA GLY A 1 -0.20 15.20 -9.80
C GLY A 1 -0.59 13.76 -9.53
N LYS A 2 0.25 12.75 -9.84
CA LYS A 2 -0.02 11.34 -9.48
C LYS A 2 0.65 10.95 -8.16
N ILE A 3 0.06 10.04 -7.42
CA ILE A 3 0.69 9.41 -6.25
C ILE A 3 1.11 7.98 -6.57
N VAL A 4 2.17 7.52 -5.92
CA VAL A 4 2.68 6.15 -5.99
C VAL A 4 2.42 5.45 -4.66
N ILE A 5 1.85 4.26 -4.71
CA ILE A 5 1.63 3.38 -3.57
C ILE A 5 2.46 2.13 -3.77
N ASP A 6 3.39 1.87 -2.85
CA ASP A 6 4.16 0.62 -2.83
C ASP A 6 3.61 -0.29 -1.73
N LEU A 7 3.01 -1.41 -2.14
CA LEU A 7 2.39 -2.39 -1.29
C LEU A 7 3.27 -3.64 -1.17
N PHE A 8 3.86 -3.84 0.00
CA PHE A 8 4.54 -5.07 0.37
C PHE A 8 3.59 -5.94 1.18
N TRP A 9 3.36 -7.18 0.75
CA TRP A 9 2.39 -8.08 1.36
C TRP A 9 2.83 -9.54 1.28
N ASN A 10 2.29 -10.38 2.17
CA ASN A 10 2.49 -11.83 2.15
C ASN A 10 1.17 -12.57 2.40
N ARG A 11 1.07 -13.81 1.91
CA ARG A 11 -0.10 -14.68 2.14
C ARG A 11 -0.05 -15.49 3.44
N PHE A 12 1.10 -15.50 4.12
CA PHE A 12 1.29 -16.30 5.33
C PHE A 12 0.62 -15.67 6.56
N CYS A 13 0.23 -14.40 6.48
CA CYS A 13 -0.53 -13.68 7.49
C CYS A 13 -1.87 -13.22 6.91
N LEU A 14 -2.99 -13.71 7.44
CA LEU A 14 -4.34 -13.34 7.00
C LEU A 14 -4.54 -11.81 7.00
N THR A 15 -4.02 -11.13 8.03
CA THR A 15 -4.06 -9.67 8.11
C THR A 15 -3.38 -9.04 6.90
N SER A 16 -2.18 -9.49 6.52
CA SER A 16 -1.46 -8.92 5.36
C SER A 16 -2.22 -9.13 4.05
N ASP A 17 -2.91 -10.24 3.88
CA ASP A 17 -3.68 -10.54 2.67
C ASP A 17 -4.96 -9.68 2.59
N VAL A 18 -5.66 -9.53 3.72
CA VAL A 18 -6.83 -8.64 3.85
C VAL A 18 -6.44 -7.18 3.60
N GLU A 19 -5.32 -6.72 4.14
CA GLU A 19 -4.83 -5.36 3.90
C GLU A 19 -4.45 -5.15 2.44
N ALA A 20 -3.80 -6.12 1.80
CA ALA A 20 -3.48 -6.04 0.38
C ALA A 20 -4.75 -5.85 -0.45
N GLN A 21 -5.81 -6.61 -0.14
CA GLN A 21 -7.10 -6.44 -0.81
C GLN A 21 -7.69 -5.05 -0.57
N ARG A 22 -7.63 -4.54 0.67
CA ARG A 22 -8.11 -3.18 0.98
C ARG A 22 -7.34 -2.10 0.21
N VAL A 23 -6.03 -2.26 0.07
CA VAL A 23 -5.21 -1.32 -0.69
C VAL A 23 -5.57 -1.33 -2.17
N ARG A 24 -5.78 -2.51 -2.76
CA ARG A 24 -6.26 -2.64 -4.15
C ARG A 24 -7.61 -1.97 -4.33
N ASP A 25 -8.58 -2.28 -3.46
CA ASP A 25 -9.93 -1.71 -3.52
C ASP A 25 -9.86 -0.19 -3.47
N VAL A 26 -9.17 0.37 -2.48
CA VAL A 26 -9.10 1.83 -2.31
C VAL A 26 -8.31 2.49 -3.43
N SER A 27 -7.19 1.91 -3.88
CA SER A 27 -6.41 2.47 -4.99
C SER A 27 -7.24 2.56 -6.27
N SER A 28 -8.11 1.57 -6.52
CA SER A 28 -9.01 1.58 -7.67
C SER A 28 -10.04 2.71 -7.64
N GLU A 29 -10.42 3.21 -6.45
CA GLU A 29 -11.34 4.35 -6.30
C GLU A 29 -10.77 5.66 -6.89
N PHE A 30 -9.44 5.77 -7.00
CA PHE A 30 -8.73 6.97 -7.49
C PHE A 30 -8.24 6.84 -8.94
N GLY A 31 -8.49 5.69 -9.59
CA GLY A 31 -8.20 5.47 -11.01
C GLY A 31 -6.76 5.86 -11.41
N ASN A 32 -6.63 6.77 -12.37
CA ASN A 32 -5.35 7.16 -12.97
C ASN A 32 -4.49 8.07 -12.09
N ASP A 33 -5.02 8.57 -10.97
CA ASP A 33 -4.30 9.43 -10.04
C ASP A 33 -3.38 8.64 -9.10
N VAL A 34 -3.54 7.31 -9.07
CA VAL A 34 -2.75 6.38 -8.25
C VAL A 34 -2.01 5.38 -9.13
N ILE A 35 -0.73 5.20 -8.85
CA ILE A 35 0.08 4.09 -9.38
C ILE A 35 0.29 3.11 -8.23
N LEU A 36 -0.24 1.89 -8.35
CA LEU A 36 -0.06 0.83 -7.35
C LEU A 36 1.03 -0.14 -7.81
N ASN A 37 2.12 -0.20 -7.05
CA ASN A 37 3.16 -1.20 -7.18
C ASN A 37 2.97 -2.29 -6.12
N GLU A 38 2.93 -3.54 -6.53
CA GLU A 38 2.72 -4.67 -5.61
C GLU A 38 3.98 -5.56 -5.53
N PHE A 39 4.40 -5.83 -4.30
CA PHE A 39 5.57 -6.63 -3.98
C PHE A 39 5.15 -7.78 -3.05
N SER A 40 5.02 -8.98 -3.63
CA SER A 40 4.68 -10.16 -2.85
C SER A 40 5.91 -10.76 -2.20
N ALA A 41 5.97 -10.75 -0.87
CA ALA A 41 6.99 -11.43 -0.08
C ALA A 41 6.82 -12.96 -0.06
N VAL A 42 5.83 -13.50 -0.77
CA VAL A 42 5.78 -14.94 -1.11
C VAL A 42 6.87 -15.28 -2.14
N ASP A 43 7.21 -14.34 -3.04
CA ASP A 43 8.37 -14.48 -3.92
C ASP A 43 9.64 -14.23 -3.10
N GLN A 44 10.44 -15.29 -2.95
CA GLN A 44 11.70 -15.26 -2.21
C GLN A 44 12.68 -14.20 -2.75
N ARG A 45 12.65 -13.89 -4.05
CA ARG A 45 13.52 -12.86 -4.65
C ARG A 45 13.13 -11.47 -4.17
N ILE A 46 11.83 -11.19 -4.11
CA ILE A 46 11.29 -9.92 -3.60
C ILE A 46 11.60 -9.78 -2.11
N LEU A 47 11.36 -10.84 -1.33
CA LEU A 47 11.67 -10.83 0.10
C LEU A 47 13.17 -10.64 0.35
N GLN A 48 14.05 -11.29 -0.40
CA GLN A 48 15.50 -11.13 -0.26
C GLN A 48 15.99 -9.75 -0.72
N GLN A 49 15.43 -9.21 -1.80
CA GLN A 49 15.82 -7.91 -2.35
C GLN A 49 15.47 -6.76 -1.40
N TYR A 50 14.26 -6.80 -0.82
CA TYR A 50 13.75 -5.68 -0.03
C TYR A 50 13.77 -5.92 1.48
N GLY A 51 13.80 -7.16 1.95
CA GLY A 51 13.76 -7.50 3.38
C GLY A 51 12.44 -7.16 4.06
N ILE A 52 11.38 -6.87 3.30
CA ILE A 52 10.09 -6.38 3.80
C ILE A 52 9.02 -7.43 3.55
N SER A 53 8.43 -7.95 4.63
CA SER A 53 7.34 -8.92 4.56
C SER A 53 5.95 -8.28 4.47
N ARG A 54 5.79 -7.09 5.06
CA ARG A 54 4.52 -6.34 5.13
C ARG A 54 4.81 -4.85 5.39
N ARG A 55 4.39 -3.97 4.47
CA ARG A 55 4.43 -2.50 4.65
C ARG A 55 3.68 -1.81 3.51
N ILE A 56 3.21 -0.60 3.76
CA ILE A 56 2.58 0.26 2.76
C ILE A 56 3.32 1.59 2.76
N TYR A 57 3.72 2.05 1.57
CA TYR A 57 4.30 3.36 1.36
C TYR A 57 3.41 4.19 0.43
N VAL A 58 3.30 5.48 0.71
CA VAL A 58 2.69 6.46 -0.19
C VAL A 58 3.71 7.55 -0.49
N ASN A 59 4.08 7.68 -1.76
CA ASN A 59 5.17 8.53 -2.23
C ASN A 59 6.46 8.33 -1.43
N GLY A 60 6.82 7.06 -1.17
CA GLY A 60 8.02 6.69 -0.39
C GLY A 60 7.92 6.91 1.12
N LYS A 61 6.80 7.44 1.65
CA LYS A 61 6.58 7.61 3.08
C LYS A 61 5.79 6.44 3.64
N ILE A 62 6.27 5.84 4.72
CA ILE A 62 5.57 4.76 5.42
C ILE A 62 4.25 5.30 5.97
N ILE A 63 3.16 4.58 5.72
CA ILE A 63 1.94 4.78 6.49
C ILE A 63 1.99 3.81 7.66
N ASP A 64 2.10 4.35 8.86
CA ASP A 64 1.99 3.55 10.08
C ASP A 64 0.50 3.32 10.36
N VAL A 65 0.08 2.06 10.31
CA VAL A 65 -1.34 1.68 10.31
C VAL A 65 -1.70 0.77 11.48
N GLY A 66 -0.79 0.65 12.45
CA GLY A 66 -1.01 -0.17 13.63
C GLY A 66 -1.21 -1.65 13.26
N PRO A 67 -2.11 -2.38 13.93
CA PRO A 67 -2.28 -3.81 13.70
C PRO A 67 -2.88 -4.12 12.31
N GLU A 68 -3.74 -3.25 11.76
CA GLU A 68 -4.44 -3.45 10.49
C GLU A 68 -4.93 -2.12 9.87
N ILE A 69 -4.72 -1.93 8.56
CA ILE A 69 -5.18 -0.73 7.85
C ILE A 69 -6.69 -0.72 7.62
N GLU A 70 -7.36 0.30 8.13
CA GLU A 70 -8.74 0.61 7.79
C GLU A 70 -8.80 1.33 6.44
N LYS A 71 -9.79 0.99 5.59
CA LYS A 71 -9.98 1.62 4.27
C LYS A 71 -10.12 3.16 4.37
N THR A 72 -10.76 3.65 5.43
CA THR A 72 -10.95 5.10 5.70
C THR A 72 -9.61 5.82 5.86
N LYS A 73 -8.72 5.30 6.71
CA LYS A 73 -7.38 5.88 6.93
C LYS A 73 -6.54 5.87 5.65
N LEU A 74 -6.63 4.80 4.86
CA LEU A 74 -5.94 4.74 3.57
C LEU A 74 -6.44 5.81 2.59
N ARG A 75 -7.77 5.98 2.48
CA ARG A 75 -8.37 7.04 1.64
C ARG A 75 -7.91 8.42 2.08
N GLU A 76 -7.90 8.69 3.38
CA GLU A 76 -7.43 9.98 3.91
C GLU A 76 -5.96 10.22 3.59
N ALA A 77 -5.12 9.19 3.72
CA ALA A 77 -3.70 9.31 3.37
C ALA A 77 -3.50 9.61 1.86
N ILE A 78 -4.26 8.95 0.99
CA ILE A 78 -4.24 9.19 -0.46
C ILE A 78 -4.72 10.61 -0.78
N LYS A 79 -5.87 11.03 -0.23
CA LYS A 79 -6.40 12.39 -0.42
C LYS A 79 -5.44 13.46 0.06
N ASN A 80 -4.85 13.27 1.25
CA ASN A 80 -3.86 14.19 1.80
C ASN A 80 -2.58 14.24 0.95
N ALA A 81 -2.19 13.13 0.31
CA ALA A 81 -1.05 13.11 -0.60
C ALA A 81 -1.37 13.83 -1.92
N LEU A 82 -2.57 13.62 -2.49
CA LEU A 82 -3.03 14.31 -3.69
C LEU A 82 -3.15 15.83 -3.48
N ASN A 83 -3.75 16.27 -2.37
CA ASN A 83 -3.89 17.70 -2.03
C ASN A 83 -2.55 18.43 -1.84
N LYS A 84 -1.43 17.70 -1.64
CA LYS A 84 -0.08 18.29 -1.52
C LYS A 84 0.64 18.38 -2.86
N LEU A 85 0.04 17.86 -3.93
CA LEU A 85 0.56 17.95 -5.30
C LEU A 85 -0.05 19.11 -6.08
N ASP A 86 -1.08 19.75 -5.55
CA ASP A 86 -1.71 20.98 -6.04
C ASP A 86 -1.13 22.19 -5.30
#